data_AF-A0A6G7ZBD4-F1
#
_entry.id   AF-A0A6G7ZBD4-F1
#
_cell.length_a   1.000
_cell.length_b   1.000
_cell.length_c   1.000
_cell.angle_alpha   90.00
_cell.angle_beta   90.00
_cell.angle_gamma   90.00
#
_symmetry.space_group_name_H-M   'P 1'
#
loop_
_entity.id
_entity.type
_entity.pdbx_description
1 polymer ?
#
loop_
_entity_poly.entity_id
_entity_poly.type
_entity_poly.pdbx_seq_one_letter_code
_entity_poly.pdbx_strand_id
1 'polypeptide(L)'
;MDTKQKIWDVSFKLMTEAPTRRFHEITVHDICTASGYHRSTFYRHFDSKFELFEFGIMQLWDAYFRALTPETLRTPFATSQSFFINSDAQFLIQKQNSDLEFLKNAKRVLMKNLEQHYYDILSSNQAFYASYIVANIDFLDMWNQSQHNSLSNHHLDEKFQELIWNPLIIKSVIEL
;
A
#
# COMPACT_ATOMS: atom_id res chain seq x y z
N MET A 1 8.77 14.69 19.94
CA MET A 1 7.81 14.09 19.00
C MET A 1 7.75 14.99 17.79
N ASP A 2 8.05 14.46 16.60
CA ASP A 2 8.08 15.21 15.34
C ASP A 2 6.68 15.78 15.01
N THR A 3 6.60 17.03 14.54
CA THR A 3 5.34 17.68 14.17
C THR A 3 4.62 16.90 13.07
N LYS A 4 5.35 16.33 12.11
CA LYS A 4 4.77 15.47 11.06
C LYS A 4 4.08 14.26 11.68
N GLN A 5 4.74 13.59 12.62
CA GLN A 5 4.18 12.46 13.34
C GLN A 5 2.90 12.84 14.08
N LYS A 6 2.90 13.95 14.83
CA LYS A 6 1.71 14.37 15.58
C LYS A 6 0.52 14.67 14.68
N ILE A 7 0.74 15.29 13.52
CA ILE A 7 -0.31 15.54 12.54
C ILE A 7 -0.84 14.20 12.01
N TRP A 8 0.03 13.24 11.69
CA TRP A 8 -0.38 11.91 11.26
C TRP A 8 -1.16 11.15 12.31
N ASP A 9 -0.69 11.10 13.56
CA ASP A 9 -1.36 10.37 14.64
C ASP A 9 -2.78 10.89 14.86
N VAL A 10 -2.99 12.21 14.78
CA VAL A 10 -4.32 12.83 14.87
C VAL A 10 -5.18 12.43 13.67
N SER A 11 -4.64 12.46 12.45
CA SER A 11 -5.36 12.02 11.26
C SER A 11 -5.72 10.54 11.31
N PHE A 12 -4.81 9.68 11.78
CA PHE A 12 -5.05 8.26 11.98
C PHE A 12 -6.23 8.03 12.94
N LYS A 13 -6.25 8.74 14.07
CA LYS A 13 -7.37 8.67 15.04
C LYS A 13 -8.69 9.08 14.43
N LEU A 14 -8.73 10.21 13.69
CA LEU A 14 -9.95 10.63 12.98
C LEU A 14 -10.47 9.55 12.01
N MET A 15 -9.55 8.78 11.39
CA MET A 15 -9.88 7.70 10.45
C MET A 15 -10.21 6.36 11.11
N THR A 16 -10.02 6.19 12.42
CA THR A 16 -10.05 4.85 13.05
C THR A 16 -10.83 4.77 14.37
N GLU A 17 -10.76 5.82 15.20
CA GLU A 17 -11.47 5.93 16.47
C GLU A 17 -12.93 6.36 16.24
N ALA A 18 -13.80 6.20 17.26
CA ALA A 18 -15.21 6.54 17.16
C ALA A 18 -15.47 8.01 17.56
N PRO A 19 -16.29 8.78 16.81
CA PRO A 19 -16.91 8.42 15.54
C PRO A 19 -15.89 8.40 14.39
N THR A 20 -15.83 7.27 13.68
CA THR A 20 -14.88 7.09 12.57
C THR A 20 -15.32 7.93 11.38
N ARG A 21 -14.40 8.73 10.85
CA ARG A 21 -14.63 9.55 9.64
C ARG A 21 -13.92 8.94 8.44
N ARG A 22 -14.50 9.10 7.25
CA ARG A 22 -13.86 8.64 6.01
C ARG A 22 -12.77 9.64 5.59
N PHE A 23 -11.68 9.14 5.02
CA PHE A 23 -10.55 9.96 4.57
C PHE A 23 -10.99 11.09 3.62
N HIS A 24 -11.91 10.81 2.68
CA HIS A 24 -12.39 11.84 1.75
C HIS A 24 -13.12 12.99 2.48
N GLU A 25 -13.80 12.70 3.59
CA GLU A 25 -14.55 13.68 4.41
C GLU A 25 -13.66 14.51 5.35
N ILE A 26 -12.45 14.05 5.65
CA ILE A 26 -11.52 14.76 6.53
C ILE A 26 -10.83 15.87 5.73
N THR A 27 -10.93 17.11 6.23
CA THR A 27 -10.26 18.28 5.64
C THR A 27 -8.95 18.61 6.39
N VAL A 28 -8.07 19.39 5.76
CA VAL A 28 -6.90 19.97 6.46
C VAL A 28 -7.34 20.81 7.67
N HIS A 29 -8.50 21.46 7.58
CA HIS A 29 -9.05 22.21 8.70
C HIS A 29 -9.38 21.31 9.90
N ASP A 30 -10.06 20.19 9.66
CA ASP A 30 -10.38 19.22 10.72
C ASP A 30 -9.12 18.73 11.42
N ILE A 31 -8.09 18.39 10.64
CA ILE A 31 -6.80 17.90 11.16
C ILE A 31 -6.12 18.99 12.01
N CYS A 32 -6.11 20.23 11.54
CA CYS A 32 -5.54 21.38 12.27
C CYS A 32 -6.28 21.62 13.60
N THR A 33 -7.62 21.61 13.56
CA THR A 33 -8.47 21.76 14.74
C THR A 33 -8.21 20.65 15.75
N ALA A 34 -8.16 19.39 15.31
CA ALA A 34 -7.93 18.24 16.18
C ALA A 34 -6.49 18.17 16.73
N SER A 35 -5.49 18.66 15.97
CA SER A 35 -4.08 18.65 16.39
C SER A 35 -3.67 19.87 17.23
N GLY A 36 -4.53 20.90 17.28
CA GLY A 36 -4.24 22.18 17.94
C GLY A 36 -3.23 23.05 17.17
N TYR A 37 -2.99 22.75 15.89
CA TYR A 37 -2.07 23.51 15.05
C TYR A 37 -2.81 24.49 14.13
N HIS A 38 -2.16 25.60 13.82
CA HIS A 38 -2.65 26.52 12.79
C HIS A 38 -2.44 25.92 11.39
N ARG A 39 -3.27 26.29 10.41
CA ARG A 39 -3.15 25.81 9.01
C ARG A 39 -1.77 26.08 8.41
N SER A 40 -1.16 27.23 8.72
CA SER A 40 0.19 27.55 8.25
C SER A 40 1.27 26.60 8.80
N THR A 41 1.04 25.99 9.96
CA THR A 41 1.93 24.94 10.50
C THR A 41 1.78 23.65 9.70
N PHE A 42 0.55 23.26 9.35
CA PHE A 42 0.32 22.11 8.48
C PHE A 42 1.05 22.29 7.14
N TYR A 43 0.83 23.41 6.47
CA TYR A 43 1.41 23.70 5.15
C TYR A 43 2.92 23.96 5.17
N ARG A 44 3.55 24.06 6.34
CA ARG A 44 5.01 24.04 6.46
C ARG A 44 5.58 22.63 6.32
N HIS A 45 4.76 21.61 6.58
CA HIS A 45 5.18 20.22 6.62
C HIS A 45 4.62 19.37 5.48
N PHE A 46 3.44 19.72 4.99
CA PHE A 46 2.73 19.01 3.93
C PHE A 46 2.01 20.01 3.01
N ASP A 47 2.23 19.91 1.70
CA ASP A 47 1.57 20.71 0.68
C ASP A 47 0.08 20.36 0.56
N SER A 48 -0.30 19.14 0.95
CA SER A 48 -1.68 18.67 0.88
C SER A 48 -2.03 17.57 1.88
N LYS A 49 -3.35 17.31 2.04
CA LYS A 49 -3.89 16.11 2.72
C LYS A 49 -3.29 14.81 2.16
N PHE A 50 -3.02 14.77 0.85
CA PHE A 50 -2.49 13.57 0.20
C PHE A 50 -1.03 13.32 0.50
N GLU A 51 -0.23 14.37 0.70
CA GLU A 51 1.16 14.20 1.12
C GLU A 51 1.25 13.69 2.56
N LEU A 52 0.40 14.20 3.46
CA LEU A 52 0.23 13.63 4.80
C LEU A 52 -0.18 12.15 4.73
N PHE A 53 -1.12 11.83 3.85
CA PHE A 53 -1.58 10.46 3.65
C PHE A 53 -0.44 9.55 3.19
N GLU A 54 0.32 9.95 2.17
CA GLU A 54 1.45 9.17 1.66
C GLU A 54 2.52 9.00 2.74
N PHE A 55 2.83 10.05 3.51
CA PHE A 55 3.72 9.98 4.67
C PHE A 55 3.25 8.95 5.70
N GLY A 56 1.99 9.01 6.12
CA GLY A 56 1.46 8.11 7.14
C GLY A 56 1.32 6.66 6.70
N ILE A 57 0.85 6.44 5.48
CA ILE A 57 0.77 5.12 4.87
C ILE A 57 2.16 4.49 4.72
N MET A 58 3.16 5.27 4.30
CA MET A 58 4.53 4.77 4.22
C MET A 58 5.06 4.35 5.58
N GLN A 59 4.72 5.03 6.68
CA GLN A 59 5.12 4.56 8.01
C GLN A 59 4.50 3.21 8.37
N LEU A 60 3.22 3.01 8.05
CA LEU A 60 2.52 1.76 8.33
C LEU A 60 3.07 0.60 7.50
N TRP A 61 3.59 0.87 6.30
CA TRP A 61 4.12 -0.13 5.37
C TRP A 61 5.64 -0.23 5.35
N ASP A 62 6.37 0.64 6.04
CA ASP A 62 7.83 0.69 6.01
C ASP A 62 8.46 -0.66 6.42
N ALA A 63 7.90 -1.30 7.46
CA ALA A 63 8.36 -2.62 7.87
C ALA A 63 8.01 -3.72 6.85
N TYR A 64 6.90 -3.59 6.11
CA TYR A 64 6.53 -4.52 5.04
C TYR A 64 7.56 -4.45 3.90
N PHE A 65 7.79 -3.24 3.40
CA PHE A 65 8.73 -3.01 2.30
C PHE A 65 10.17 -3.39 2.64
N ARG A 66 10.63 -3.08 3.86
CA ARG A 66 11.97 -3.49 4.32
C ARG A 66 12.14 -4.99 4.49
N ALA A 67 11.05 -5.73 4.68
CA ALA A 67 11.08 -7.18 4.80
C ALA A 67 11.00 -7.90 3.44
N LEU A 68 10.78 -7.18 2.34
CA LEU A 68 10.70 -7.79 1.02
C LEU A 68 12.06 -8.28 0.55
N THR A 69 12.07 -9.53 0.13
CA THR A 69 13.18 -10.29 -0.45
C THR A 69 12.72 -10.95 -1.75
N PRO A 70 13.63 -11.39 -2.64
CA PRO A 70 13.26 -12.17 -3.83
C PRO A 70 12.33 -13.35 -3.50
N GLU A 71 12.56 -14.04 -2.38
CA GLU A 71 11.76 -15.18 -1.93
C GLU A 71 10.32 -14.79 -1.58
N THR A 72 10.12 -13.63 -0.97
CA THR A 72 8.76 -13.14 -0.62
C THR A 72 8.05 -12.51 -1.81
N LEU A 73 8.81 -11.93 -2.75
CA LEU A 73 8.29 -11.28 -3.96
C LEU A 73 7.69 -12.28 -4.95
N ARG A 74 8.02 -13.57 -4.84
CA ARG A 74 7.37 -14.65 -5.60
C ARG A 74 5.97 -15.01 -5.10
N THR A 75 5.60 -14.58 -3.90
CA THR A 75 4.29 -14.83 -3.26
C THR A 75 3.68 -13.53 -2.75
N PRO A 76 3.42 -12.53 -3.61
CA PRO A 76 3.02 -11.18 -3.18
C PRO A 76 1.70 -11.15 -2.38
N PHE A 77 0.77 -12.07 -2.64
CA PHE A 77 -0.54 -12.08 -1.98
C PHE A 77 -0.47 -12.64 -0.56
N ALA A 78 0.12 -13.82 -0.37
CA ALA A 78 0.26 -14.41 0.96
C ALA A 78 1.27 -13.63 1.83
N THR A 79 2.33 -13.08 1.23
CA THR A 79 3.28 -12.21 1.95
C THR A 79 2.57 -10.97 2.49
N SER A 80 1.81 -10.26 1.64
CA SER A 80 1.06 -9.06 2.06
C SER A 80 0.03 -9.39 3.16
N GLN A 81 -0.73 -10.47 2.99
CA GLN A 81 -1.70 -10.90 4.01
C GLN A 81 -1.06 -11.22 5.35
N SER A 82 -0.01 -12.05 5.35
CA SER A 82 0.67 -12.48 6.58
C SER A 82 1.34 -11.31 7.28
N PHE A 83 1.83 -10.32 6.53
CA PHE A 83 2.44 -9.14 7.11
C PHE A 83 1.41 -8.21 7.77
N PHE A 84 0.29 -7.95 7.10
CA PHE A 84 -0.67 -6.97 7.60
C PHE A 84 -1.67 -7.52 8.63
N ILE A 85 -1.78 -8.83 8.80
CA ILE A 85 -2.73 -9.40 9.77
C ILE A 85 -2.48 -8.86 11.18
N ASN A 86 -3.52 -8.39 11.86
CA ASN A 86 -3.49 -7.77 13.18
C ASN A 86 -2.59 -6.51 13.30
N SER A 87 -2.27 -5.84 12.19
CA SER A 87 -1.49 -4.59 12.18
C SER A 87 -2.38 -3.33 12.16
N ASP A 88 -1.80 -2.19 12.53
CA ASP A 88 -2.43 -0.87 12.36
C ASP A 88 -2.78 -0.57 10.90
N ALA A 89 -2.01 -1.10 9.95
CA ALA A 89 -2.32 -1.00 8.53
C ALA A 89 -3.63 -1.72 8.17
N GLN A 90 -3.79 -2.96 8.62
CA GLN A 90 -5.05 -3.70 8.42
C GLN A 90 -6.20 -3.00 9.13
N PHE A 91 -6.00 -2.52 10.35
CA PHE A 91 -7.03 -1.80 11.09
C PHE A 91 -7.50 -0.55 10.35
N LEU A 92 -6.57 0.27 9.85
CA LEU A 92 -6.88 1.44 9.04
C LEU A 92 -7.63 1.08 7.75
N ILE A 93 -7.16 0.08 7.01
CA ILE A 93 -7.81 -0.39 5.77
C ILE A 93 -9.25 -0.87 6.05
N GLN A 94 -9.47 -1.64 7.11
CA GLN A 94 -10.80 -2.09 7.50
C GLN A 94 -11.73 -0.92 7.86
N LYS A 95 -11.21 0.08 8.59
CA LYS A 95 -11.96 1.29 8.95
C LYS A 95 -12.28 2.19 7.75
N GLN A 96 -11.58 2.03 6.63
CA GLN A 96 -11.73 2.83 5.42
C GLN A 96 -12.20 2.00 4.21
N ASN A 97 -12.68 0.77 4.43
CA ASN A 97 -13.00 -0.20 3.37
C ASN A 97 -14.11 0.23 2.38
N SER A 98 -14.91 1.24 2.71
CA SER A 98 -15.94 1.80 1.83
C SER A 98 -15.57 3.17 1.27
N ASP A 99 -14.37 3.68 1.56
CA ASP A 99 -13.86 4.94 1.04
C ASP A 99 -13.01 4.67 -0.21
N LEU A 100 -13.61 4.86 -1.38
CA LEU A 100 -12.95 4.63 -2.67
C LEU A 100 -11.72 5.52 -2.87
N GLU A 101 -11.72 6.74 -2.34
CA GLU A 101 -10.58 7.65 -2.46
C GLU A 101 -9.42 7.17 -1.59
N PHE A 102 -9.71 6.72 -0.37
CA PHE A 102 -8.71 6.06 0.49
C PHE A 102 -8.12 4.85 -0.22
N LEU A 103 -8.96 3.91 -0.66
CA LEU A 103 -8.52 2.65 -1.25
C LEU A 103 -7.68 2.88 -2.50
N LYS A 104 -8.10 3.80 -3.37
CA LYS A 104 -7.35 4.19 -4.57
C LYS A 104 -5.97 4.76 -4.22
N ASN A 105 -5.90 5.68 -3.25
CA ASN A 105 -4.64 6.31 -2.89
C ASN A 105 -3.70 5.36 -2.14
N ALA A 106 -4.22 4.51 -1.25
CA ALA A 106 -3.45 3.45 -0.61
C ALA A 106 -2.86 2.53 -1.69
N LYS A 107 -3.72 1.99 -2.57
CA LYS A 107 -3.28 1.12 -3.67
C LYS A 107 -2.21 1.77 -4.54
N ARG A 108 -2.36 3.05 -4.90
CA ARG A 108 -1.34 3.81 -5.64
C ARG A 108 0.02 3.80 -4.94
N VAL A 109 0.05 4.08 -3.63
CA VAL A 109 1.31 4.07 -2.85
C VAL A 109 1.88 2.66 -2.79
N LEU A 110 1.05 1.63 -2.61
CA LEU A 110 1.49 0.24 -2.52
C LEU A 110 2.14 -0.21 -3.83
N MET A 111 1.44 -0.01 -4.95
CA MET A 111 1.89 -0.42 -6.27
C MET A 111 3.19 0.28 -6.68
N LYS A 112 3.29 1.60 -6.44
CA LYS A 112 4.51 2.37 -6.74
C LYS A 112 5.73 1.84 -5.99
N ASN A 113 5.59 1.50 -4.70
CA ASN A 113 6.71 0.99 -3.92
C ASN A 113 7.03 -0.46 -4.28
N LEU A 114 6.03 -1.32 -4.50
CA LEU A 114 6.25 -2.68 -5.00
C LEU A 114 6.99 -2.68 -6.33
N GLU A 115 6.65 -1.76 -7.24
CA GLU A 115 7.33 -1.63 -8.53
C GLU A 115 8.82 -1.37 -8.35
N GLN A 116 9.21 -0.50 -7.41
CA GLN A 116 10.62 -0.27 -7.10
C GLN A 116 11.31 -1.53 -6.57
N HIS A 117 10.65 -2.29 -5.67
CA HIS A 117 11.23 -3.55 -5.17
C HIS A 117 11.43 -4.60 -6.25
N TYR A 118 10.49 -4.71 -7.20
CA TYR A 118 10.70 -5.59 -8.36
C TYR A 118 11.80 -5.05 -9.27
N TYR A 119 11.85 -3.75 -9.53
CA TYR A 119 12.90 -3.11 -10.33
C TYR A 119 14.30 -3.50 -9.83
N ASP A 120 14.51 -3.45 -8.51
CA ASP A 120 15.81 -3.66 -7.88
C ASP A 120 16.35 -5.10 -8.02
N ILE A 121 15.48 -6.09 -8.25
CA ILE A 121 15.87 -7.51 -8.38
C ILE A 121 15.96 -8.01 -9.83
N LEU A 122 15.59 -7.17 -10.80
CA LEU A 122 15.58 -7.53 -12.21
C LEU A 122 16.95 -7.21 -12.84
N SER A 123 17.40 -8.04 -13.77
CA SER A 123 18.72 -7.91 -14.42
C SER A 123 18.68 -7.18 -15.77
N SER A 124 17.51 -7.13 -16.43
CA SER A 124 17.36 -6.52 -17.75
C SER A 124 15.95 -5.96 -17.95
N ASN A 125 15.83 -4.87 -18.73
CA ASN A 125 14.55 -4.17 -18.99
C ASN A 125 13.73 -3.92 -17.72
N GLN A 126 14.41 -3.56 -16.63
CA GLN A 126 13.87 -3.52 -15.27
C GLN A 126 12.57 -2.71 -15.16
N ALA A 127 12.55 -1.51 -15.73
CA ALA A 127 11.36 -0.65 -15.71
C ALA A 127 10.14 -1.34 -16.34
N PHE A 128 10.29 -1.90 -17.55
CA PHE A 128 9.20 -2.60 -18.22
C PHE A 128 8.70 -3.80 -17.42
N TYR A 129 9.61 -4.65 -16.95
CA TYR A 129 9.22 -5.86 -16.24
C TYR A 129 8.67 -5.59 -14.84
N ALA A 130 9.18 -4.60 -14.13
CA ALA A 130 8.62 -4.17 -12.85
C ALA A 130 7.18 -3.68 -13.01
N SER A 131 6.93 -2.77 -13.98
CA SER A 131 5.58 -2.30 -14.27
C SER A 131 4.67 -3.45 -14.73
N TYR A 132 5.17 -4.37 -15.56
CA TYR A 132 4.43 -5.55 -16.01
C TYR A 132 4.03 -6.46 -14.84
N ILE A 133 4.96 -6.75 -13.93
CA ILE A 133 4.71 -7.59 -12.75
C ILE A 133 3.62 -6.95 -11.88
N VAL A 134 3.78 -5.68 -11.51
CA VAL A 134 2.84 -4.98 -10.63
C VAL A 134 1.46 -4.83 -11.29
N ALA A 135 1.39 -4.55 -12.59
CA ALA A 135 0.14 -4.52 -13.32
C ALA A 135 -0.59 -5.88 -13.32
N ASN A 136 0.15 -6.99 -13.35
CA ASN A 136 -0.45 -8.32 -13.26
C ASN A 136 -0.87 -8.70 -11.84
N ILE A 137 -0.16 -8.23 -10.80
CA ILE A 137 -0.62 -8.34 -9.41
C ILE A 137 -1.96 -7.61 -9.25
N ASP A 138 -2.04 -6.38 -9.74
CA ASP A 138 -3.27 -5.58 -9.73
C ASP A 138 -4.42 -6.27 -10.48
N PHE A 139 -4.14 -6.74 -11.69
CA PHE A 139 -5.10 -7.48 -12.50
C PHE A 139 -5.63 -8.73 -11.78
N LEU A 140 -4.75 -9.54 -11.20
CA LEU A 140 -5.14 -10.76 -10.47
C LEU A 140 -6.01 -10.43 -9.26
N ASP A 141 -5.68 -9.40 -8.48
CA ASP A 141 -6.50 -8.93 -7.35
C ASP A 141 -7.90 -8.50 -7.81
N MET A 142 -7.97 -7.61 -8.81
CA MET A 142 -9.24 -7.12 -9.36
C MET A 142 -10.09 -8.26 -9.94
N TRP A 143 -9.47 -9.15 -10.71
CA TRP A 143 -10.15 -10.30 -11.27
C TRP A 143 -10.70 -11.21 -10.17
N ASN A 144 -9.94 -11.47 -9.10
CA ASN A 144 -10.36 -12.30 -7.98
C ASN A 144 -11.55 -11.71 -7.20
N GLN A 145 -11.54 -10.39 -7.01
CA GLN A 145 -12.65 -9.67 -6.37
C GLN A 145 -13.93 -9.66 -7.23
N SER A 146 -13.80 -9.81 -8.55
CA SER A 146 -14.95 -9.92 -9.46
C SER A 146 -15.58 -11.33 -9.50
N GLN A 147 -14.92 -12.34 -8.93
CA GLN A 147 -15.43 -13.71 -8.92
C GLN A 147 -16.47 -13.92 -7.81
N HIS A 148 -17.46 -14.78 -8.08
CA HIS A 148 -18.41 -15.24 -7.06
C HIS A 148 -17.71 -16.03 -5.95
N ASN A 149 -16.73 -16.86 -6.32
CA ASN A 149 -15.92 -17.65 -5.40
C ASN A 149 -14.47 -17.19 -5.52
N SER A 150 -14.09 -16.18 -4.73
CA SER A 150 -12.72 -15.68 -4.71
C SER A 150 -11.75 -16.77 -4.24
N LEU A 151 -10.59 -16.81 -4.88
CA LEU A 151 -9.46 -17.63 -4.50
C LEU A 151 -8.83 -17.12 -3.21
N SER A 152 -8.20 -18.02 -2.46
CA SER A 152 -7.31 -17.65 -1.36
C SER A 152 -6.02 -17.02 -1.90
N ASN A 153 -5.32 -16.28 -1.05
CA ASN A 153 -4.05 -15.64 -1.43
C ASN A 153 -2.98 -16.63 -1.91
N HIS A 154 -2.92 -17.83 -1.31
CA HIS A 154 -2.03 -18.88 -1.79
C HIS A 154 -2.35 -19.32 -3.23
N HIS A 155 -3.62 -19.49 -3.59
CA HIS A 155 -4.00 -19.83 -4.96
C HIS A 155 -3.79 -18.67 -5.94
N LEU A 156 -3.85 -17.41 -5.48
CA LEU A 156 -3.44 -16.26 -6.30
C LEU A 156 -1.93 -16.24 -6.52
N ASP A 157 -1.13 -16.56 -5.50
CA ASP A 157 0.31 -16.70 -5.64
C ASP A 157 0.70 -17.84 -6.59
N GLU A 158 -0.05 -18.95 -6.62
CA GLU A 158 0.13 -20.02 -7.60
C GLU A 158 -0.09 -19.50 -9.03
N LYS A 159 -1.18 -18.76 -9.27
CA LYS A 159 -1.44 -18.13 -10.58
C LYS A 159 -0.37 -17.11 -10.96
N PHE A 160 0.05 -16.29 -10.00
CA PHE A 160 1.13 -15.33 -10.22
C PHE A 160 2.44 -16.03 -10.60
N GLN A 161 2.78 -17.11 -9.91
CA GLN A 161 3.99 -17.87 -10.21
C GLN A 161 3.93 -18.54 -11.58
N GLU A 162 2.81 -19.18 -11.90
CA GLU A 162 2.58 -19.85 -13.18
C GLU A 162 2.67 -18.88 -14.36
N LEU A 163 1.97 -17.75 -14.28
CA LEU A 163 1.75 -16.86 -15.42
C LEU A 163 2.84 -15.78 -15.55
N ILE A 164 3.45 -15.36 -14.44
CA ILE A 164 4.30 -14.17 -14.39
C ILE A 164 5.71 -14.52 -13.92
N TRP A 165 5.86 -15.05 -12.69
CA TRP A 165 7.18 -15.21 -12.07
C TRP A 165 8.07 -16.22 -12.79
N ASN A 166 7.59 -17.46 -12.98
CA ASN A 166 8.38 -18.56 -13.56
C ASN A 166 8.79 -18.26 -15.01
N PRO A 167 7.92 -17.71 -15.89
CA PRO A 167 8.32 -17.29 -17.22
C PRO A 167 9.45 -16.24 -17.25
N LEU A 168 9.52 -15.35 -16.26
CA LEU A 168 10.57 -14.33 -16.16
C LEU A 168 11.90 -14.92 -15.67
N ILE A 169 11.87 -15.87 -14.73
CA ILE A 169 13.06 -16.62 -14.33
C ILE A 169 13.65 -17.40 -15.52
N ILE A 170 12.82 -18.13 -16.27
CA ILE A 170 13.27 -18.92 -17.43
C ILE A 170 13.97 -18.05 -18.47
N LYS A 171 13.54 -16.79 -18.62
CA LYS A 171 14.14 -15.80 -19.53
C LYS A 171 15.38 -15.11 -18.95
N SER A 172 15.85 -15.51 -17.77
CA SER A 172 16.96 -14.88 -17.04
C SER A 172 16.75 -13.38 -16.79
N VAL A 173 15.49 -12.98 -16.62
CA VAL A 173 15.10 -11.60 -16.32
C VAL A 173 15.19 -11.32 -14.82
N ILE A 174 14.95 -12.35 -13.99
CA ILE A 174 15.18 -12.35 -12.55
C ILE A 174 16.42 -13.21 -12.30
N GLU A 175 17.45 -12.63 -11.68
CA GLU A 175 18.63 -13.37 -11.22
C GLU A 175 18.43 -13.68 -9.73
N LEU A 176 18.28 -14.97 -9.41
CA LEU A 176 18.18 -15.46 -8.03
C LEU A 176 19.56 -15.85 -7.50
#